data_AF-A0A8B8IE02-F1
#
_entry.id   AF-A0A8B8IE02-F1
#
_cell.length_a   1.000
_cell.length_b   1.000
_cell.length_c   1.000
_cell.angle_alpha   90.00
_cell.angle_beta   90.00
_cell.angle_gamma   90.00
#
_symmetry.space_group_name_H-M   'P 1'
#
loop_
_entity.id
_entity.type
_entity.pdbx_description
1 polymer ?
#
loop_
_entity_poly.entity_id
_entity_poly.type
_entity_poly.pdbx_seq_one_letter_code
_entity_poly.pdbx_strand_id
1 'polypeptide(L)'
;MAPRVQSLSYGNFYRLGITLESILRSLNNLLERFHQSYFFYMLAATNRFISIGQYMPSLCLLCGAMLLRALSLWVTLQKDVDDNTDKKESKDKEDPKDKTTDEIDEDKKEDKNEKNEDINKTKHEGKDRKETDISFSIVNMGGNYLLIHLFGYGVMNSPLLFSHIGSMYFDQPSEISVYYGLIATSVLLIFITPFLLKLRSTLTFEELSIVNILLLIELSTACLAIGMHNYPLGLCVAVLYTPLSLIVGVVDSDSRSGFCLFLKRIICLILHPLSVVSLGLIIYSRVLFPEETLLSMIGRGRDAAMQAVMFSIVDSMIYGNWLFNVGATVILPTWLLFWQILCNRVTA
;
A
#
# COMPACT_ATOMS: atom_id res chain seq x y z
N MET A 1 -42.87 30.38 -11.13
CA MET A 1 -43.21 30.02 -9.73
C MET A 1 -41.89 29.92 -8.99
N ALA A 2 -41.59 30.86 -8.09
CA ALA A 2 -40.29 30.92 -7.40
C ALA A 2 -40.14 29.74 -6.41
N PRO A 3 -38.97 29.09 -6.30
CA PRO A 3 -38.77 28.00 -5.36
C PRO A 3 -38.80 28.54 -3.94
N ARG A 4 -39.73 28.01 -3.12
CA ARG A 4 -39.83 28.32 -1.69
C ARG A 4 -38.65 27.69 -0.96
N VAL A 5 -37.60 28.47 -0.72
CA VAL A 5 -36.60 28.17 0.30
C VAL A 5 -37.23 28.45 1.67
N GLN A 6 -38.06 27.53 2.15
CA GLN A 6 -38.59 27.57 3.52
C GLN A 6 -37.95 26.46 4.37
N SER A 7 -37.08 26.95 5.25
CA SER A 7 -36.64 26.39 6.53
C SER A 7 -35.98 25.01 6.53
N LEU A 8 -34.68 24.96 6.25
CA LEU A 8 -33.82 24.22 7.17
C LEU A 8 -34.05 24.83 8.55
N SER A 9 -34.51 24.03 9.52
CA SER A 9 -34.63 24.47 10.92
C SER A 9 -33.32 25.12 11.38
N TYR A 10 -33.37 26.15 12.21
CA TYR A 10 -32.18 26.83 12.76
C TYR A 10 -31.18 25.83 13.36
N GLY A 11 -31.69 24.73 13.94
CA GLY A 11 -30.89 23.62 14.44
C GLY A 11 -30.12 22.82 13.37
N ASN A 12 -30.66 22.68 12.16
CA ASN A 12 -29.99 22.02 11.05
C ASN A 12 -28.88 22.92 10.47
N PHE A 13 -29.11 24.23 10.37
CA PHE A 13 -28.06 25.19 10.01
C PHE A 13 -26.95 25.24 11.04
N TYR A 14 -27.28 25.19 12.33
CA TYR A 14 -26.29 25.16 13.41
C TYR A 14 -25.46 23.87 13.39
N ARG A 15 -26.09 22.70 13.20
CA ARG A 15 -25.39 21.41 13.07
C ARG A 15 -24.50 21.35 11.83
N LEU A 16 -24.99 21.87 10.71
CA LEU A 16 -24.22 21.96 9.47
C LEU A 16 -23.07 22.95 9.63
N GLY A 17 -23.29 24.07 10.31
CA GLY A 17 -22.28 25.07 10.68
C GLY A 17 -21.19 24.48 11.56
N ILE A 18 -21.52 23.73 12.62
CA ILE A 18 -20.54 23.04 13.47
C ILE A 18 -19.77 21.99 12.67
N THR A 19 -20.45 21.23 11.81
CA THR A 19 -19.81 20.17 11.01
C THR A 19 -18.86 20.79 9.99
N LEU A 20 -19.28 21.86 9.32
CA LEU A 20 -18.47 22.61 8.37
C LEU A 20 -17.31 23.32 9.05
N GLU A 21 -17.54 23.97 10.19
CA GLU A 21 -16.49 24.58 11.03
C GLU A 21 -15.49 23.53 11.50
N SER A 22 -15.96 22.35 11.93
CA SER A 22 -15.09 21.25 12.36
C SER A 22 -14.27 20.68 11.20
N ILE A 23 -14.88 20.52 10.02
CA ILE A 23 -14.21 20.09 8.79
C ILE A 23 -13.18 21.15 8.38
N LEU A 24 -13.57 22.42 8.27
CA LEU A 24 -12.68 23.52 7.88
C LEU A 24 -11.55 23.71 8.90
N ARG A 25 -11.81 23.59 10.21
CA ARG A 25 -10.79 23.64 11.26
C ARG A 25 -9.87 22.41 11.24
N SER A 26 -10.37 21.26 10.81
CA SER A 26 -9.57 20.04 10.63
C SER A 26 -8.72 20.05 9.35
N LEU A 27 -9.15 20.79 8.32
CA LEU A 27 -8.43 20.97 7.05
C LEU A 27 -7.45 22.14 7.11
N ASN A 28 -7.77 23.18 7.88
CA ASN A 28 -6.97 24.38 8.05
C ASN A 28 -6.00 24.22 9.23
N ASN A 29 -4.97 23.40 9.04
CA ASN A 29 -3.81 23.40 9.92
C ASN A 29 -2.59 23.89 9.13
N LEU A 30 -2.36 25.21 9.21
CA LEU A 30 -1.23 26.01 8.69
C LEU A 30 -1.40 26.68 7.32
N LEU A 31 -1.67 27.99 7.37
CA LEU A 31 -1.36 28.94 6.29
C LEU A 31 -0.18 29.86 6.67
N GLU A 32 0.65 29.50 7.65
CA GLU A 32 1.75 30.36 8.11
C GLU A 32 3.07 29.58 8.28
N ARG A 33 4.09 29.99 7.52
CA ARG A 33 5.45 29.46 7.58
C ARG A 33 6.13 29.96 8.85
N PHE A 34 6.58 29.00 9.68
CA PHE A 34 7.58 29.12 10.75
C PHE A 34 7.35 30.20 11.83
N HIS A 35 6.76 29.78 12.97
CA HIS A 35 7.31 30.07 14.30
C HIS A 35 6.95 28.95 15.30
N GLN A 36 7.90 28.65 16.19
CA GLN A 36 8.15 27.38 16.89
C GLN A 36 7.04 26.81 17.82
N SER A 37 7.01 25.47 17.86
CA SER A 37 6.41 24.53 18.85
C SER A 37 4.91 24.52 19.15
N TYR A 38 4.12 25.55 18.82
CA TYR A 38 2.66 25.52 19.04
C TYR A 38 1.91 24.57 18.10
N PHE A 39 2.44 24.29 16.90
CA PHE A 39 1.84 23.38 15.91
C PHE A 39 1.80 21.91 16.34
N PHE A 40 2.54 21.57 17.38
CA PHE A 40 2.55 20.25 17.97
C PHE A 40 1.45 20.03 19.00
N TYR A 41 0.63 21.05 19.28
CA TYR A 41 -0.49 20.92 20.20
C TYR A 41 -1.82 20.73 19.47
N MET A 42 -2.56 19.69 19.84
CA MET A 42 -3.95 19.52 19.43
C MET A 42 -4.84 20.29 20.40
N LEU A 43 -5.69 21.20 19.90
CA LEU A 43 -6.75 21.81 20.70
C LEU A 43 -7.89 20.80 20.84
N ALA A 44 -7.87 20.03 21.93
CA ALA A 44 -8.98 19.15 22.28
C ALA A 44 -10.19 19.92 22.83
N ALA A 45 -9.95 21.10 23.41
CA ALA A 45 -10.97 22.05 23.83
C ALA A 45 -10.42 23.47 23.77
N THR A 46 -11.28 24.48 23.86
CA THR A 46 -10.89 25.91 23.88
C THR A 46 -9.83 26.25 24.94
N ASN A 47 -9.80 25.49 26.04
CA ASN A 47 -8.85 25.69 27.15
C ASN A 47 -7.91 24.49 27.37
N ARG A 48 -7.87 23.50 26.47
CA ARG A 48 -7.09 22.27 26.65
C ARG A 48 -6.21 21.97 25.44
N PHE A 49 -4.90 22.10 25.66
CA PHE A 49 -3.87 21.79 24.69
C PHE A 49 -3.26 20.42 25.02
N ILE A 50 -3.21 19.52 24.03
CA ILE A 50 -2.58 18.21 24.14
C ILE A 50 -1.29 18.26 23.32
N SER A 51 -0.14 18.01 23.94
CA SER A 51 1.15 18.05 23.25
C SER A 51 1.34 16.85 22.31
N ILE A 52 2.21 17.00 21.32
CA ILE A 52 2.53 15.95 20.33
C ILE A 52 2.94 14.65 20.99
N GLY A 53 3.70 14.72 22.09
CA GLY A 53 4.15 13.55 22.83
C GLY A 53 3.02 12.73 23.45
N GLN A 54 1.81 13.29 23.61
CA GLN A 54 0.66 12.57 24.17
C GLN A 54 -0.16 11.84 23.11
N TYR A 55 -0.33 12.40 21.92
CA TYR A 55 -1.17 11.79 20.88
C TYR A 55 -0.38 10.98 19.84
N MET A 56 0.82 11.43 19.43
CA MET A 56 1.62 10.75 18.39
C MET A 56 2.01 9.31 18.72
N PRO A 57 2.28 8.92 19.98
CA PRO A 57 2.63 7.53 20.26
C PRO A 57 1.60 6.52 19.71
N SER A 58 0.31 6.85 19.72
CA SER A 58 -0.73 5.95 19.19
C SER A 58 -0.59 5.71 17.68
N LEU A 59 -0.28 6.76 16.90
CA LEU A 59 0.04 6.65 15.48
C LEU A 59 1.35 5.89 15.27
N CYS A 60 2.39 6.22 16.05
CA CYS A 60 3.69 5.55 15.96
C CYS A 60 3.60 4.04 16.26
N LEU A 61 2.72 3.61 17.16
CA LEU A 61 2.51 2.19 17.45
C LEU A 61 1.92 1.44 16.24
N LEU A 62 0.94 2.03 15.55
CA LEU A 62 0.37 1.45 14.33
C LEU A 62 1.42 1.38 13.20
N CYS A 63 2.13 2.48 12.98
CA CYS A 63 3.23 2.54 12.00
C CYS A 63 4.37 1.57 12.34
N GLY A 64 4.69 1.42 13.62
CA GLY A 64 5.68 0.48 14.14
C GLY A 64 5.30 -0.97 13.87
N ALA A 65 4.03 -1.35 14.01
CA ALA A 65 3.56 -2.70 13.68
C ALA A 65 3.81 -3.06 12.20
N MET A 66 3.57 -2.11 11.29
CA MET A 66 3.83 -2.30 9.86
C MET A 66 5.32 -2.44 9.55
N LEU A 67 6.18 -1.63 10.20
CA LEU A 67 7.63 -1.71 10.04
C LEU A 67 8.22 -3.00 10.62
N LEU A 68 7.76 -3.43 11.80
CA LEU A 68 8.17 -4.71 12.39
C LEU A 68 7.81 -5.88 11.48
N ARG A 69 6.64 -5.83 10.84
CA ARG A 69 6.24 -6.83 9.84
C ARG A 69 7.16 -6.81 8.62
N ALA A 70 7.49 -5.62 8.10
CA ALA A 70 8.41 -5.48 6.98
C ALA A 70 9.79 -6.08 7.30
N LEU A 71 10.32 -5.79 8.50
CA LEU A 71 11.57 -6.36 8.99
C LEU A 71 11.49 -7.89 9.16
N SER A 72 10.38 -8.40 9.71
CA SER A 72 10.17 -9.84 9.84
C SER A 72 10.17 -10.56 8.49
N LEU A 73 9.54 -9.97 7.46
CA LEU A 73 9.54 -10.51 6.10
C LEU A 73 10.95 -10.48 5.50
N TRP A 74 11.69 -9.39 5.68
CA TRP A 74 13.07 -9.26 5.21
C TRP A 74 14.00 -10.32 5.81
N VAL A 75 13.94 -10.52 7.13
CA VAL A 75 14.76 -11.53 7.82
C VAL A 75 14.41 -12.96 7.38
N THR A 76 13.12 -13.24 7.13
CA THR A 76 12.69 -14.55 6.63
C THR A 76 13.24 -14.80 5.23
N LEU A 77 13.15 -13.80 4.36
CA LEU A 77 13.67 -13.87 3.00
C LEU A 77 15.18 -14.13 2.96
N GLN A 78 15.96 -13.50 3.85
CA GLN A 78 17.40 -13.74 3.94
C GLN A 78 17.73 -15.19 4.34
N LYS A 79 16.99 -15.75 5.30
CA LYS A 79 17.21 -17.14 5.74
C LYS A 79 16.90 -18.16 4.63
N ASP A 80 15.82 -17.94 3.88
CA ASP A 80 15.43 -18.82 2.79
C ASP A 80 16.50 -18.82 1.68
N VAL A 81 17.16 -17.68 1.44
CA VAL A 81 18.28 -17.57 0.50
C VAL A 81 19.52 -18.32 1.01
N ASP A 82 19.89 -18.16 2.28
CA ASP A 82 21.04 -18.84 2.88
C ASP A 82 20.86 -20.37 2.84
N ASP A 83 19.69 -20.89 3.26
CA ASP A 83 19.35 -22.32 3.25
C ASP A 83 19.39 -22.92 1.83
N ASN A 84 18.92 -22.17 0.82
CA ASN A 84 18.94 -22.62 -0.57
C ASN A 84 20.36 -22.63 -1.16
N THR A 85 21.23 -21.74 -0.69
CA THR A 85 22.64 -21.68 -1.13
C THR A 85 23.42 -22.87 -0.57
N ASP A 86 23.23 -23.21 0.70
CA ASP A 86 23.85 -24.39 1.34
C ASP A 86 23.36 -25.72 0.73
N LYS A 87 22.08 -25.80 0.33
CA LYS A 87 21.54 -26.98 -0.38
C LYS A 87 22.08 -27.13 -1.81
N LYS A 88 22.42 -26.04 -2.50
CA LYS A 88 23.06 -26.10 -3.81
C LYS A 88 24.54 -26.49 -3.69
N GLU A 89 25.28 -25.91 -2.75
CA GLU A 89 26.69 -26.28 -2.49
C GLU A 89 26.86 -27.74 -2.05
N SER A 90 25.86 -28.35 -1.42
CA SER A 90 25.88 -29.78 -1.05
C SER A 90 25.53 -30.71 -2.22
N LYS A 91 24.64 -30.30 -3.13
CA LYS A 91 24.32 -31.08 -4.34
C LYS A 91 25.41 -31.03 -5.40
N ASP A 92 26.07 -29.90 -5.58
CA ASP A 92 27.18 -29.76 -6.55
C ASP A 92 28.46 -30.50 -6.13
N LYS A 93 28.51 -31.04 -4.90
CA LYS A 93 29.59 -31.92 -4.40
C LYS A 93 29.28 -33.40 -4.58
N GLU A 94 28.09 -33.78 -5.01
CA GLU A 94 27.70 -35.16 -5.32
C GLU A 94 27.46 -35.32 -6.83
N ASP A 95 28.54 -35.34 -7.62
CA ASP A 95 28.49 -35.90 -8.99
C ASP A 95 28.90 -37.39 -8.96
N PRO A 96 28.38 -38.22 -9.87
CA PRO A 96 28.20 -39.66 -9.66
C PRO A 96 29.51 -40.43 -9.86
N LYS A 97 29.90 -41.22 -8.84
CA LYS A 97 30.89 -42.29 -9.03
C LYS A 97 30.32 -43.35 -9.96
N ASP A 98 30.89 -43.33 -11.17
CA ASP A 98 31.05 -44.40 -12.14
C ASP A 98 30.82 -45.81 -11.56
N LYS A 99 29.83 -46.52 -12.12
CA LYS A 99 29.66 -47.96 -11.92
C LYS A 99 30.27 -48.68 -13.11
N THR A 100 31.54 -49.03 -12.99
CA THR A 100 32.15 -50.12 -13.78
C THR A 100 32.21 -51.35 -12.89
N THR A 101 31.69 -52.46 -13.41
CA THR A 101 31.70 -53.78 -12.74
C THR A 101 32.74 -54.63 -13.45
N ASP A 102 33.72 -55.08 -12.66
CA ASP A 102 34.57 -56.28 -12.73
C ASP A 102 34.90 -56.91 -14.08
N GLU A 103 36.21 -57.04 -14.37
CA GLU A 103 36.83 -58.32 -14.76
C GLU A 103 38.37 -58.32 -14.49
N ILE A 104 38.74 -59.40 -13.77
CA ILE A 104 40.02 -60.04 -13.38
C ILE A 104 41.24 -59.82 -14.32
N ASP A 105 42.45 -59.57 -13.77
CA ASP A 105 43.61 -60.49 -13.89
C ASP A 105 44.90 -60.06 -13.13
N GLU A 106 45.74 -61.08 -12.93
CA GLU A 106 46.86 -61.27 -12.00
C GLU A 106 48.09 -60.33 -12.08
N ASP A 107 48.84 -60.35 -10.97
CA ASP A 107 50.29 -60.63 -10.87
C ASP A 107 51.26 -59.52 -10.38
N LYS A 108 51.89 -59.84 -9.23
CA LYS A 108 53.29 -59.60 -8.80
C LYS A 108 53.84 -58.22 -8.33
N LYS A 109 54.40 -58.34 -7.12
CA LYS A 109 55.69 -57.83 -6.58
C LYS A 109 55.72 -56.56 -5.71
N GLU A 110 55.86 -56.81 -4.40
CA GLU A 110 57.02 -56.49 -3.56
C GLU A 110 57.71 -55.10 -3.66
N ASP A 111 57.58 -54.37 -2.54
CA ASP A 111 58.67 -53.90 -1.65
C ASP A 111 59.16 -52.43 -1.73
N LYS A 112 59.33 -51.87 -0.51
CA LYS A 112 60.22 -50.78 -0.06
C LYS A 112 59.82 -49.29 -0.09
N ASN A 113 59.65 -48.83 1.16
CA ASN A 113 60.39 -47.76 1.86
C ASN A 113 60.18 -46.26 1.59
N GLU A 114 59.85 -45.63 2.72
CA GLU A 114 60.46 -44.44 3.34
C GLU A 114 60.24 -43.04 2.73
N LYS A 115 59.68 -42.21 3.63
CA LYS A 115 60.06 -40.84 3.97
C LYS A 115 60.09 -39.83 2.83
N ASN A 116 59.17 -38.87 2.92
CA ASN A 116 59.57 -37.49 3.11
C ASN A 116 58.50 -36.75 3.91
N GLU A 117 58.86 -36.41 5.15
CA GLU A 117 58.40 -35.18 5.77
C GLU A 117 58.79 -34.04 4.85
N ASP A 118 57.86 -33.16 4.50
CA ASP A 118 58.20 -31.74 4.43
C ASP A 118 56.95 -30.85 4.42
N ILE A 119 56.90 -30.06 5.50
CA ILE A 119 56.46 -28.67 5.53
C ILE A 119 54.95 -28.43 5.42
N ASN A 120 54.36 -28.36 6.62
CA ASN A 120 53.25 -27.47 6.97
C ASN A 120 53.41 -26.10 6.27
N LYS A 121 52.69 -25.90 5.17
CA LYS A 121 52.23 -24.58 4.74
C LYS A 121 50.72 -24.57 4.94
N THR A 122 50.34 -23.98 6.06
CA THR A 122 49.01 -23.44 6.32
C THR A 122 48.61 -22.53 5.15
N LYS A 123 47.97 -23.10 4.13
CA LYS A 123 47.15 -22.33 3.21
C LYS A 123 45.88 -21.98 3.98
N HIS A 124 45.87 -20.78 4.55
CA HIS A 124 44.63 -20.04 4.68
C HIS A 124 44.07 -19.86 3.26
N GLU A 125 43.32 -20.85 2.79
CA GLU A 125 42.34 -20.60 1.74
C GLU A 125 41.26 -19.75 2.40
N GLY A 126 41.43 -18.44 2.25
CA GLY A 126 40.31 -17.52 2.32
C GLY A 126 39.25 -18.07 1.39
N LYS A 127 38.21 -18.65 1.96
CA LYS A 127 36.96 -18.91 1.26
C LYS A 127 36.44 -17.53 0.89
N ASP A 128 36.92 -17.01 -0.25
CA ASP A 128 36.30 -15.88 -0.93
C ASP A 128 34.84 -16.28 -1.08
N ARG A 129 34.00 -15.70 -0.21
CA ARG A 129 32.55 -15.71 -0.41
C ARG A 129 32.38 -15.04 -1.76
N LYS A 130 32.22 -15.85 -2.81
CA LYS A 130 31.56 -15.38 -4.01
C LYS A 130 30.20 -14.92 -3.53
N GLU A 131 30.04 -13.61 -3.39
CA GLU A 131 28.72 -12.97 -3.43
C GLU A 131 28.09 -13.49 -4.72
N THR A 132 27.25 -14.52 -4.59
CA THR A 132 26.37 -14.94 -5.65
C THR A 132 25.45 -13.75 -5.87
N ASP A 133 25.76 -12.94 -6.88
CA ASP A 133 24.92 -11.84 -7.34
C ASP A 133 23.50 -12.38 -7.53
N ILE A 134 22.64 -12.14 -6.53
CA ILE A 134 21.22 -12.41 -6.62
C ILE A 134 20.72 -11.34 -7.57
N SER A 135 20.62 -11.67 -8.85
CA SER A 135 20.04 -10.78 -9.85
C SER A 135 18.53 -10.75 -9.67
N PHE A 136 18.05 -10.24 -8.53
CA PHE A 136 16.67 -9.80 -8.40
C PHE A 136 16.37 -8.90 -9.59
N SER A 137 15.21 -9.04 -10.22
CA SER A 137 14.79 -8.09 -11.23
C SER A 137 14.33 -6.79 -10.56
N ILE A 138 15.23 -6.14 -9.82
CA ILE A 138 15.06 -4.83 -9.15
C ILE A 138 14.51 -3.83 -10.15
N VAL A 139 14.99 -3.90 -11.40
CA VAL A 139 14.53 -3.06 -12.50
C VAL A 139 13.05 -3.30 -12.82
N ASN A 140 12.57 -4.54 -12.84
CA ASN A 140 11.16 -4.84 -13.11
C ASN A 140 10.26 -4.43 -11.94
N MET A 141 10.67 -4.75 -10.71
CA MET A 141 9.93 -4.36 -9.51
C MET A 141 9.87 -2.84 -9.34
N GLY A 142 11.01 -2.17 -9.42
CA GLY A 142 11.11 -0.71 -9.36
C GLY A 142 10.36 -0.04 -10.50
N GLY A 143 10.41 -0.62 -11.71
CA GLY A 143 9.61 -0.16 -12.85
C GLY A 143 8.10 -0.25 -12.61
N ASN A 144 7.60 -1.37 -12.07
CA ASN A 144 6.20 -1.50 -11.69
C ASN A 144 5.81 -0.52 -10.57
N TYR A 145 6.65 -0.38 -9.55
CA TYR A 145 6.42 0.57 -8.44
C TYR A 145 6.29 2.01 -8.94
N LEU A 146 7.22 2.43 -9.81
CA LEU A 146 7.20 3.75 -10.46
C LEU A 146 5.95 3.93 -11.33
N LEU A 147 5.58 2.90 -12.11
CA LEU A 147 4.42 2.95 -12.99
C LEU A 147 3.11 3.11 -12.21
N ILE A 148 2.97 2.45 -11.06
CA ILE A 148 1.78 2.57 -10.20
C ILE A 148 1.66 3.99 -9.63
N HIS A 149 2.77 4.58 -9.22
CA HIS A 149 2.80 5.99 -8.81
C HIS A 149 2.51 6.94 -9.95
N LEU A 150 2.97 6.64 -11.17
CA LEU A 150 2.64 7.39 -12.37
C LEU A 150 1.14 7.32 -12.67
N PHE A 151 0.47 6.18 -12.47
CA PHE A 151 -0.99 6.11 -12.56
C PHE A 151 -1.67 6.99 -11.53
N GLY A 152 -1.18 7.01 -10.28
CA GLY A 152 -1.68 7.93 -9.26
C GLY A 152 -1.53 9.40 -9.67
N TYR A 153 -0.37 9.77 -10.23
CA TYR A 153 -0.15 11.08 -10.81
C TYR A 153 -1.09 11.39 -12.00
N GLY A 154 -1.37 10.40 -12.85
CA GLY A 154 -2.36 10.51 -13.92
C GLY A 154 -3.76 10.77 -13.38
N VAL A 155 -4.17 10.05 -12.33
CA VAL A 155 -5.46 10.24 -11.66
C VAL A 155 -5.56 11.64 -11.05
N MET A 156 -4.49 12.15 -10.44
CA MET A 156 -4.44 13.52 -9.90
C MET A 156 -4.73 14.59 -10.97
N ASN A 157 -4.31 14.37 -12.22
CA ASN A 157 -4.50 15.34 -13.31
C ASN A 157 -5.78 15.09 -14.14
N SER A 158 -6.46 13.95 -13.93
CA SER A 158 -7.65 13.55 -14.69
C SER A 158 -8.94 14.36 -14.48
N PRO A 159 -9.19 15.08 -13.36
CA PRO A 159 -10.50 15.73 -13.15
C PRO A 159 -10.89 16.75 -14.22
N LEU A 160 -9.95 17.57 -14.69
CA LEU A 160 -10.20 18.54 -15.76
C LEU A 160 -10.63 17.84 -17.06
N LEU A 161 -9.99 16.72 -17.38
CA LEU A 161 -10.32 15.90 -18.55
C LEU A 161 -11.75 15.33 -18.42
N PHE A 162 -12.09 14.74 -17.28
CA PHE A 162 -13.42 14.18 -17.07
C PHE A 162 -14.53 15.23 -17.09
N SER A 163 -14.28 16.41 -16.52
CA SER A 163 -15.21 17.54 -16.60
C SER A 163 -15.44 17.98 -18.05
N HIS A 164 -14.38 18.08 -18.86
CA HIS A 164 -14.49 18.43 -20.26
C HIS A 164 -15.25 17.37 -21.08
N ILE A 165 -14.95 16.09 -20.89
CA ILE A 165 -15.64 14.99 -21.57
C ILE A 165 -17.12 14.97 -21.19
N GLY A 166 -17.42 15.12 -19.89
CA GLY A 166 -18.78 15.13 -19.37
C GLY A 166 -19.65 16.26 -19.92
N SER A 167 -19.12 17.48 -19.94
CA SER A 167 -19.80 18.64 -20.51
C SER A 167 -19.96 18.53 -22.02
N MET A 168 -18.94 18.07 -22.75
CA MET A 168 -18.97 18.02 -24.21
C MET A 168 -19.88 16.92 -24.77
N TYR A 169 -19.87 15.72 -24.17
CA TYR A 169 -20.53 14.54 -24.74
C TYR A 169 -21.83 14.16 -24.04
N PHE A 170 -22.02 14.54 -22.77
CA PHE A 170 -23.12 14.03 -21.94
C PHE A 170 -24.00 15.13 -21.32
N ASP A 171 -23.68 16.41 -21.55
CA ASP A 171 -24.37 17.58 -20.95
C ASP A 171 -24.53 17.42 -19.42
N GLN A 172 -23.51 16.83 -18.78
CA GLN A 172 -23.51 16.58 -17.34
C GLN A 172 -22.72 17.66 -16.61
N PRO A 173 -23.13 18.00 -15.37
CA PRO A 173 -22.34 18.87 -14.52
C PRO A 173 -21.00 18.22 -14.14
N SER A 174 -20.04 19.07 -13.79
CA SER A 174 -18.65 18.67 -13.55
C SER A 174 -18.53 17.61 -12.45
N GLU A 175 -19.30 17.74 -11.36
CA GLU A 175 -19.26 16.85 -10.21
C GLU A 175 -19.65 15.41 -10.56
N ILE A 176 -20.67 15.24 -11.40
CA ILE A 176 -21.13 13.93 -11.88
C ILE A 176 -20.04 13.32 -12.76
N SER A 177 -19.57 14.11 -13.72
CA SER A 177 -18.60 13.69 -14.74
C SER A 177 -17.28 13.24 -14.12
N VAL A 178 -16.76 14.04 -13.18
CA VAL A 178 -15.52 13.73 -12.46
C VAL A 178 -15.68 12.51 -11.57
N TYR A 179 -16.76 12.43 -10.78
CA TYR A 179 -16.96 11.31 -9.87
C TYR A 179 -17.09 9.98 -10.59
N TYR A 180 -17.91 9.89 -11.64
CA TYR A 180 -18.03 8.65 -12.42
C TYR A 180 -16.78 8.38 -13.29
N GLY A 181 -16.08 9.40 -13.76
CA GLY A 181 -14.77 9.25 -14.43
C GLY A 181 -13.71 8.65 -13.51
N LEU A 182 -13.66 9.08 -12.26
CA LEU A 182 -12.80 8.49 -11.24
C LEU A 182 -13.21 7.04 -10.91
N ILE A 183 -14.52 6.73 -10.80
CA ILE A 183 -14.99 5.35 -10.64
C ILE A 183 -14.54 4.48 -11.81
N ALA A 184 -14.76 4.93 -13.05
CA ALA A 184 -14.36 4.20 -14.25
C ALA A 184 -12.85 3.94 -14.28
N THR A 185 -12.06 4.93 -13.89
CA THR A 185 -10.60 4.81 -13.81
C THR A 185 -10.17 3.83 -12.71
N SER A 186 -10.79 3.89 -11.53
CA SER A 186 -10.53 2.93 -10.46
C SER A 186 -10.85 1.50 -10.87
N VAL A 187 -12.00 1.29 -11.53
CA VAL A 187 -12.39 -0.03 -12.06
C VAL A 187 -11.38 -0.51 -13.10
N LEU A 188 -10.96 0.36 -14.02
CA LEU A 188 -9.94 0.05 -15.02
C LEU A 188 -8.62 -0.38 -14.36
N LEU A 189 -8.13 0.37 -13.36
CA LEU A 189 -6.88 0.08 -12.65
C LEU A 189 -6.97 -1.23 -11.84
N ILE A 190 -8.12 -1.54 -11.26
CA ILE A 190 -8.37 -2.82 -10.57
C ILE A 190 -8.15 -4.01 -11.51
N PHE A 191 -8.59 -3.91 -12.76
CA PHE A 191 -8.40 -4.99 -13.73
C PHE A 191 -7.01 -5.01 -14.36
N ILE A 192 -6.42 -3.85 -14.67
CA ILE A 192 -5.14 -3.79 -15.39
C ILE A 192 -3.95 -4.10 -14.47
N THR A 193 -3.92 -3.53 -13.26
CA THR A 193 -2.71 -3.53 -12.43
C THR A 193 -2.18 -4.92 -12.04
N PRO A 194 -2.98 -5.97 -11.78
CA PRO A 194 -2.46 -7.29 -11.48
C PRO A 194 -1.59 -7.90 -12.58
N PHE A 195 -1.87 -7.57 -13.84
CA PHE A 195 -1.15 -8.10 -15.00
C PHE A 195 0.21 -7.42 -15.22
N LEU A 196 0.38 -6.17 -14.74
CA LEU A 196 1.59 -5.38 -14.98
C LEU A 196 2.84 -6.00 -14.33
N LEU A 197 2.69 -6.64 -13.17
CA LEU A 197 3.78 -7.36 -12.51
C LEU A 197 4.29 -8.55 -13.33
N LYS A 198 3.45 -9.13 -14.19
CA LYS A 198 3.75 -10.32 -15.00
C LYS A 198 4.20 -10.00 -16.41
N LEU A 199 4.20 -8.73 -16.82
CA LEU A 199 4.38 -8.35 -18.22
C LEU A 199 5.77 -8.70 -18.76
N ARG A 200 6.78 -8.75 -17.89
CA ARG A 200 8.19 -8.89 -18.30
C ARG A 200 8.87 -10.17 -17.83
N SER A 201 8.37 -10.81 -16.77
CA SER A 201 8.97 -12.02 -16.20
C SER A 201 7.95 -12.82 -15.40
N THR A 202 8.27 -14.10 -15.16
CA THR A 202 7.61 -14.92 -14.14
C THR A 202 7.88 -14.33 -12.77
N LEU A 203 6.83 -13.92 -12.06
CA LEU A 203 6.91 -13.32 -10.73
C LEU A 203 7.33 -14.38 -9.70
N THR A 204 8.43 -14.13 -8.98
CA THR A 204 8.91 -15.04 -7.92
C THR A 204 8.34 -14.68 -6.54
N PHE A 205 8.40 -15.62 -5.60
CA PHE A 205 8.03 -15.38 -4.20
C PHE A 205 8.85 -14.26 -3.56
N GLU A 206 10.16 -14.23 -3.86
CA GLU A 206 11.09 -13.24 -3.35
C GLU A 206 10.74 -11.83 -3.87
N GLU A 207 10.46 -11.70 -5.17
CA GLU A 207 10.09 -10.42 -5.79
C GLU A 207 8.79 -9.87 -5.17
N LEU A 208 7.77 -10.71 -5.03
CA LEU A 208 6.50 -10.27 -4.44
C LEU A 208 6.65 -9.93 -2.94
N SER A 209 7.56 -10.61 -2.24
CA SER A 209 7.91 -10.29 -0.85
C SER A 209 8.60 -8.94 -0.73
N ILE A 210 9.53 -8.60 -1.64
CA ILE A 210 10.18 -7.29 -1.67
C ILE A 210 9.17 -6.17 -1.95
N VAL A 211 8.24 -6.36 -2.88
CA VAL A 211 7.14 -5.40 -3.13
C VAL A 211 6.31 -5.17 -1.87
N ASN A 212 5.98 -6.24 -1.12
CA ASN A 212 5.25 -6.13 0.15
C ASN A 212 6.05 -5.38 1.22
N ILE A 213 7.36 -5.60 1.32
CA ILE A 213 8.24 -4.89 2.25
C ILE A 213 8.27 -3.38 1.92
N LEU A 214 8.49 -3.03 0.65
CA LEU A 214 8.49 -1.64 0.20
C LEU A 214 7.16 -0.95 0.47
N LEU A 215 6.05 -1.63 0.18
CA LEU A 215 4.70 -1.14 0.47
C LEU A 215 4.48 -0.86 1.96
N LEU A 216 4.90 -1.75 2.85
CA LEU A 216 4.76 -1.55 4.30
C LEU A 216 5.56 -0.35 4.80
N ILE A 217 6.76 -0.15 4.26
CA ILE A 217 7.61 1.01 4.58
C ILE A 217 6.98 2.29 4.03
N GLU A 218 6.52 2.30 2.78
CA GLU A 218 5.86 3.46 2.17
C GLU A 218 4.59 3.83 2.93
N LEU A 219 3.70 2.88 3.20
CA LEU A 219 2.46 3.15 3.93
C LEU A 219 2.76 3.69 5.33
N SER A 220 3.72 3.11 6.05
CA SER A 220 4.09 3.56 7.40
C SER A 220 4.65 4.99 7.40
N THR A 221 5.57 5.28 6.48
CA THR A 221 6.14 6.61 6.33
C THR A 221 5.10 7.63 5.86
N ALA A 222 4.20 7.26 4.95
CA ALA A 222 3.08 8.09 4.53
C ALA A 222 2.13 8.39 5.71
N CYS A 223 1.77 7.40 6.53
CA CYS A 223 0.92 7.62 7.71
C CYS A 223 1.58 8.59 8.71
N LEU A 224 2.88 8.47 8.94
CA LEU A 224 3.63 9.39 9.79
C LEU A 224 3.68 10.80 9.20
N ALA A 225 4.00 10.94 7.90
CA ALA A 225 4.06 12.23 7.23
C ALA A 225 2.70 12.94 7.22
N ILE A 226 1.64 12.23 6.84
CA ILE A 226 0.27 12.71 6.86
C ILE A 226 -0.13 13.06 8.30
N GLY A 227 0.18 12.22 9.28
CA GLY A 227 -0.15 12.46 10.68
C GLY A 227 0.57 13.66 11.30
N MET A 228 1.79 13.96 10.86
CA MET A 228 2.52 15.17 11.26
C MET A 228 1.86 16.44 10.70
N HIS A 229 1.27 16.38 9.51
CA HIS A 229 0.58 17.52 8.90
C HIS A 229 -0.88 17.64 9.36
N ASN A 230 -1.58 16.52 9.45
CA ASN A 230 -2.98 16.38 9.84
C ASN A 230 -3.16 15.08 10.62
N TYR A 231 -3.06 15.20 11.95
CA TYR A 231 -3.10 14.03 12.83
C TYR A 231 -4.38 13.20 12.70
N PRO A 232 -5.61 13.77 12.75
CA PRO A 232 -6.83 12.98 12.57
C PRO A 232 -6.86 12.19 11.25
N LEU A 233 -6.42 12.80 10.15
CA LEU A 233 -6.34 12.11 8.86
C LEU A 233 -5.29 11.00 8.88
N GLY A 234 -4.08 11.27 9.37
CA GLY A 234 -3.00 10.27 9.45
C GLY A 234 -3.37 9.09 10.34
N LEU A 235 -4.00 9.35 11.49
CA LEU A 235 -4.52 8.32 12.38
C LEU A 235 -5.64 7.52 11.71
N CYS A 236 -6.57 8.17 11.02
CA CYS A 236 -7.65 7.50 10.30
C CYS A 236 -7.09 6.55 9.22
N VAL A 237 -6.15 7.02 8.40
CA VAL A 237 -5.48 6.19 7.38
C VAL A 237 -4.74 5.02 8.05
N ALA A 238 -3.99 5.27 9.12
CA ALA A 238 -3.28 4.21 9.84
C ALA A 238 -4.23 3.16 10.43
N VAL A 239 -5.34 3.57 11.06
CA VAL A 239 -6.33 2.65 11.64
C VAL A 239 -7.01 1.79 10.56
N LEU A 240 -7.28 2.36 9.38
CA LEU A 240 -7.90 1.63 8.28
C LEU A 240 -6.92 0.67 7.59
N TYR A 241 -5.70 1.12 7.31
CA TYR A 241 -4.76 0.36 6.50
C TYR A 241 -3.82 -0.55 7.31
N THR A 242 -3.61 -0.33 8.60
CA THR A 242 -2.76 -1.23 9.42
C THR A 242 -3.34 -2.64 9.52
N PRO A 243 -4.65 -2.85 9.82
CA PRO A 243 -5.20 -4.21 9.85
C PRO A 243 -5.10 -4.91 8.49
N LEU A 244 -5.38 -4.18 7.40
CA LEU A 244 -5.20 -4.70 6.05
C LEU A 244 -3.76 -5.10 5.81
N SER A 245 -2.82 -4.22 6.14
CA SER A 245 -1.40 -4.45 5.90
C SER A 245 -0.89 -5.66 6.67
N LEU A 246 -1.36 -5.92 7.89
CA LEU A 246 -0.98 -7.12 8.65
C LEU A 246 -1.56 -8.42 8.05
N ILE A 247 -2.76 -8.38 7.46
CA ILE A 247 -3.46 -9.54 6.90
C ILE A 247 -2.99 -9.89 5.47
N VAL A 248 -2.60 -8.89 4.67
CA VAL A 248 -2.14 -9.07 3.28
C VAL A 248 -0.71 -9.56 3.26
N GLY A 249 -0.50 -10.84 2.94
CA GLY A 249 0.82 -11.45 2.76
C GLY A 249 0.93 -12.14 1.42
N VAL A 250 2.15 -12.51 1.03
CA VAL A 250 2.43 -13.27 -0.20
C VAL A 250 1.73 -14.63 -0.11
N VAL A 251 0.98 -14.97 -1.16
CA VAL A 251 0.15 -16.17 -1.19
C VAL A 251 0.83 -17.22 -2.05
N ASP A 252 1.21 -18.31 -1.39
CA ASP A 252 1.72 -19.51 -2.06
C ASP A 252 0.59 -20.19 -2.87
N SER A 253 0.94 -20.63 -4.07
CA SER A 253 0.02 -21.30 -5.01
C SER A 253 -0.55 -22.60 -4.43
N ASP A 254 0.18 -23.28 -3.55
CA ASP A 254 -0.21 -24.56 -2.95
C ASP A 254 -1.17 -24.43 -1.76
N SER A 255 -1.42 -23.21 -1.28
CA SER A 255 -2.33 -22.96 -0.17
C SER A 255 -3.82 -23.14 -0.57
N ARG A 256 -4.52 -24.07 0.08
CA ARG A 256 -5.97 -24.34 -0.13
C ARG A 256 -6.92 -23.22 0.36
N SER A 257 -6.42 -22.06 0.76
CA SER A 257 -7.21 -21.01 1.45
C SER A 257 -8.00 -20.07 0.51
N GLY A 258 -8.63 -20.61 -0.54
CA GLY A 258 -9.35 -19.82 -1.55
C GLY A 258 -10.41 -18.86 -0.97
N PHE A 259 -11.17 -19.31 0.04
CA PHE A 259 -12.17 -18.48 0.73
C PHE A 259 -11.54 -17.35 1.56
N CYS A 260 -10.45 -17.62 2.28
CA CYS A 260 -9.73 -16.60 3.04
C CYS A 260 -9.17 -15.53 2.09
N LEU A 261 -8.58 -15.94 0.97
CA LEU A 261 -8.07 -15.01 -0.04
C LEU A 261 -9.19 -14.16 -0.65
N PHE A 262 -10.35 -14.77 -0.93
CA PHE A 262 -11.53 -14.05 -1.40
C PHE A 262 -11.95 -12.98 -0.39
N LEU A 263 -12.04 -13.31 0.90
CA LEU A 263 -12.37 -12.34 1.95
C LEU A 263 -11.35 -11.20 2.05
N LYS A 264 -10.05 -11.50 1.94
CA LYS A 264 -8.99 -10.48 1.91
C LYS A 264 -9.16 -9.51 0.74
N ARG A 265 -9.52 -10.00 -0.45
CA ARG A 265 -9.80 -9.18 -1.63
C ARG A 265 -11.02 -8.28 -1.44
N ILE A 266 -12.09 -8.80 -0.83
CA ILE A 266 -13.28 -8.00 -0.51
C ILE A 266 -12.93 -6.87 0.47
N ILE A 267 -12.20 -7.17 1.55
CA ILE A 267 -11.74 -6.16 2.51
C ILE A 267 -10.88 -5.10 1.80
N CYS A 268 -9.97 -5.51 0.92
CA CYS A 268 -9.14 -4.61 0.14
C CYS A 268 -10.01 -3.69 -0.76
N LEU A 269 -10.99 -4.22 -1.50
CA LEU A 269 -11.91 -3.44 -2.34
C LEU A 269 -12.74 -2.42 -1.55
N ILE A 270 -13.18 -2.78 -0.35
CA ILE A 270 -13.90 -1.85 0.55
C ILE A 270 -12.98 -0.70 0.97
N LEU A 271 -11.69 -0.98 1.18
CA LEU A 271 -10.69 0.01 1.57
C LEU A 271 -10.13 0.84 0.41
N HIS A 272 -10.58 0.63 -0.83
CA HIS A 272 -10.20 1.50 -1.95
C HIS A 272 -10.54 2.97 -1.62
N PRO A 273 -9.67 3.97 -1.89
CA PRO A 273 -9.87 5.34 -1.42
C PRO A 273 -11.24 5.94 -1.75
N LEU A 274 -11.69 5.74 -2.99
CA LEU A 274 -13.00 6.20 -3.44
C LEU A 274 -14.16 5.42 -2.79
N SER A 275 -13.96 4.14 -2.49
CA SER A 275 -14.94 3.30 -1.78
C SER A 275 -15.08 3.74 -0.33
N VAL A 276 -13.97 4.04 0.35
CA VAL A 276 -13.97 4.52 1.74
C VAL A 276 -14.76 5.83 1.86
N VAL A 277 -14.51 6.79 0.97
CA VAL A 277 -15.25 8.07 0.99
C VAL A 277 -16.74 7.84 0.68
N SER A 278 -17.04 7.05 -0.35
CA SER A 278 -18.42 6.83 -0.79
C SER A 278 -19.25 6.05 0.24
N LEU A 279 -18.71 4.93 0.73
CA LEU A 279 -19.35 4.13 1.78
C LEU A 279 -19.43 4.89 3.09
N GLY A 280 -18.39 5.65 3.45
CA GLY A 280 -18.38 6.50 4.64
C GLY A 280 -19.52 7.50 4.63
N LEU A 281 -19.76 8.18 3.51
CA LEU A 281 -20.84 9.15 3.39
C LEU A 281 -22.23 8.52 3.26
N ILE A 282 -22.34 7.34 2.65
CA ILE A 282 -23.57 6.53 2.67
C ILE A 282 -23.92 6.09 4.10
N ILE A 283 -22.94 5.61 4.86
CA ILE A 283 -23.13 5.20 6.26
C ILE A 283 -23.48 6.43 7.12
N TYR A 284 -22.77 7.54 6.94
CA TYR A 284 -23.04 8.77 7.69
C TYR A 284 -24.41 9.38 7.36
N SER A 285 -24.89 9.21 6.12
CA SER A 285 -26.25 9.61 5.74
C SER A 285 -27.33 8.92 6.57
N ARG A 286 -27.10 7.67 7.01
CA ARG A 286 -28.01 6.95 7.94
C ARG A 286 -28.13 7.63 9.29
N VAL A 287 -27.03 8.20 9.78
CA VAL A 287 -26.98 8.90 11.07
C VAL A 287 -27.63 10.27 10.94
N LEU A 288 -27.46 10.94 9.79
CA LEU A 288 -27.94 12.30 9.59
C LEU A 288 -29.43 12.38 9.26
N PHE A 289 -29.98 11.39 8.55
CA PHE A 289 -31.37 11.37 8.08
C PHE A 289 -32.10 10.05 8.43
N PRO A 290 -32.15 9.62 9.71
CA PRO A 290 -32.70 8.33 10.12
C PRO A 290 -34.17 8.10 9.72
N GLU A 291 -34.92 9.17 9.46
CA GLU A 291 -36.33 9.16 9.06
C GLU A 291 -36.59 8.70 7.61
N GLU A 292 -35.55 8.66 6.77
CA GLU A 292 -35.68 8.38 5.35
C GLU A 292 -35.60 6.89 4.99
N THR A 293 -36.09 6.55 3.79
CA THR A 293 -35.96 5.20 3.25
C THR A 293 -34.51 4.86 2.93
N LEU A 294 -34.15 3.57 3.01
CA LEU A 294 -32.79 3.10 2.75
C LEU A 294 -32.26 3.50 1.36
N LEU A 295 -33.12 3.52 0.33
CA LEU A 295 -32.74 3.90 -1.03
C LEU A 295 -32.45 5.41 -1.13
N SER A 296 -33.28 6.25 -0.51
CA SER A 296 -33.06 7.71 -0.53
C SER A 296 -31.83 8.10 0.28
N MET A 297 -31.56 7.41 1.39
CA MET A 297 -30.31 7.57 2.16
C MET A 297 -29.07 7.21 1.32
N ILE A 298 -29.11 6.12 0.55
CA ILE A 298 -27.99 5.76 -0.34
C ILE A 298 -27.81 6.83 -1.42
N GLY A 299 -28.90 7.32 -2.02
CA GLY A 299 -28.86 8.42 -3.00
C GLY A 299 -28.20 9.67 -2.43
N ARG A 300 -28.66 10.13 -1.26
CA ARG A 300 -28.09 11.29 -0.55
C ARG A 300 -26.62 11.09 -0.19
N GLY A 301 -26.25 9.91 0.31
CA GLY A 301 -24.86 9.59 0.64
C GLY A 301 -23.94 9.59 -0.57
N ARG A 302 -24.40 9.06 -1.71
CA ARG A 302 -23.69 9.13 -2.99
C ARG A 302 -23.52 10.57 -3.46
N ASP A 303 -24.57 11.37 -3.41
CA ASP A 303 -24.52 12.77 -3.83
C ASP A 303 -23.58 13.59 -2.92
N ALA A 304 -23.59 13.31 -1.62
CA ALA A 304 -22.63 13.87 -0.68
C ALA A 304 -21.18 13.44 -0.99
N ALA A 305 -20.96 12.18 -1.38
CA ALA A 305 -19.64 11.69 -1.78
C ALA A 305 -19.12 12.35 -3.05
N MET A 306 -19.99 12.52 -4.04
CA MET A 306 -19.69 13.25 -5.25
C MET A 306 -19.27 14.69 -4.95
N GLN A 307 -20.03 15.39 -4.10
CA GLN A 307 -19.70 16.76 -3.69
C GLN A 307 -18.41 16.82 -2.86
N ALA A 308 -18.19 15.90 -1.92
CA ALA A 308 -16.97 15.85 -1.11
C ALA A 308 -15.72 15.64 -1.97
N VAL A 309 -15.79 14.73 -2.95
CA VAL A 309 -14.69 14.52 -3.91
C VAL A 309 -14.47 15.77 -4.75
N MET A 310 -15.52 16.38 -5.27
CA MET A 310 -15.41 17.62 -6.06
C MET A 310 -14.81 18.77 -5.24
N PHE A 311 -15.26 18.98 -4.00
CA PHE A 311 -14.68 20.00 -3.11
C PHE A 311 -13.21 19.73 -2.82
N SER A 312 -12.82 18.48 -2.57
CA SER A 312 -11.41 18.15 -2.36
C SER A 312 -10.54 18.47 -3.59
N ILE A 313 -11.08 18.35 -4.80
CA ILE A 313 -10.39 18.67 -6.06
C ILE A 313 -10.30 20.18 -6.26
N VAL A 314 -11.44 20.88 -6.13
CA VAL A 314 -11.52 22.34 -6.28
C VAL A 314 -10.61 23.02 -5.24
N ASP A 315 -10.64 22.57 -3.99
CA ASP A 315 -9.76 23.09 -2.95
C ASP A 315 -8.29 22.85 -3.27
N SER A 316 -7.97 21.73 -3.92
CA SER A 316 -6.61 21.45 -4.36
C SER A 316 -6.15 22.40 -5.45
N MET A 317 -7.02 22.67 -6.43
CA MET A 317 -6.71 23.53 -7.57
C MET A 317 -6.68 25.02 -7.21
N ILE A 318 -7.59 25.47 -6.35
CA ILE A 318 -7.76 26.89 -6.01
C ILE A 318 -6.91 27.28 -4.80
N TYR A 319 -6.95 26.47 -3.74
CA TYR A 319 -6.34 26.81 -2.45
C TYR A 319 -5.05 26.04 -2.19
N GLY A 320 -4.62 25.15 -3.10
CA GLY A 320 -3.45 24.32 -2.90
C GLY A 320 -3.64 23.26 -1.81
N ASN A 321 -4.89 22.88 -1.49
CA ASN A 321 -5.16 21.80 -0.55
C ASN A 321 -4.54 20.49 -1.06
N TRP A 322 -3.78 19.81 -0.20
CA TRP A 322 -3.02 18.63 -0.56
C TRP A 322 -3.84 17.32 -0.47
N LEU A 323 -5.06 17.34 0.08
CA LEU A 323 -5.84 16.13 0.36
C LEU A 323 -6.08 15.27 -0.88
N PHE A 324 -6.58 15.88 -1.97
CA PHE A 324 -6.82 15.15 -3.22
C PHE A 324 -5.52 14.62 -3.82
N ASN A 325 -4.46 15.45 -3.82
CA ASN A 325 -3.16 15.08 -4.35
C ASN A 325 -2.56 13.89 -3.60
N VAL A 326 -2.58 13.89 -2.27
CA VAL A 326 -2.12 12.76 -1.44
C VAL A 326 -3.01 11.53 -1.63
N GLY A 327 -4.33 11.70 -1.71
CA GLY A 327 -5.25 10.61 -2.01
C GLY A 327 -4.94 9.92 -3.35
N ALA A 328 -4.68 10.71 -4.40
CA ALA A 328 -4.43 10.21 -5.74
C ALA A 328 -3.00 9.68 -5.94
N THR A 329 -1.98 10.32 -5.34
CA THR A 329 -0.55 10.02 -5.61
C THR A 329 0.14 9.16 -4.57
N VAL A 330 -0.45 8.99 -3.39
CA VAL A 330 0.13 8.18 -2.30
C VAL A 330 -0.85 7.07 -1.89
N ILE A 331 -2.08 7.42 -1.49
CA ILE A 331 -3.01 6.43 -0.95
C ILE A 331 -3.52 5.47 -2.05
N LEU A 332 -3.84 5.97 -3.23
CA LEU A 332 -4.27 5.11 -4.34
C LEU A 332 -3.15 4.17 -4.83
N PRO A 333 -1.91 4.64 -5.12
CA PRO A 333 -0.78 3.78 -5.46
C PRO A 333 -0.50 2.69 -4.42
N THR A 334 -0.43 3.04 -3.14
CA THR A 334 -0.25 2.05 -2.05
C THR A 334 -1.39 1.04 -2.01
N TRP A 335 -2.64 1.47 -2.23
CA TRP A 335 -3.77 0.56 -2.36
C TRP A 335 -3.63 -0.39 -3.56
N LEU A 336 -3.19 0.10 -4.72
CA LEU A 336 -2.97 -0.71 -5.93
C LEU A 336 -1.89 -1.77 -5.70
N LEU A 337 -0.84 -1.45 -4.93
CA LEU A 337 0.18 -2.41 -4.54
C LEU A 337 -0.40 -3.53 -3.65
N PHE A 338 -1.26 -3.22 -2.67
CA PHE A 338 -1.97 -4.26 -1.91
C PHE A 338 -2.82 -5.15 -2.82
N TRP A 339 -3.52 -4.53 -3.78
CA TRP A 339 -4.36 -5.24 -4.74
C TRP A 339 -3.54 -6.18 -5.62
N GLN A 340 -2.39 -5.72 -6.11
CA GLN A 340 -1.44 -6.52 -6.88
C GLN A 340 -0.94 -7.75 -6.11
N ILE A 341 -0.58 -7.60 -4.83
CA ILE A 341 -0.14 -8.71 -3.97
C ILE A 341 -1.26 -9.74 -3.78
N LEU A 342 -2.50 -9.30 -3.57
CA LEU A 342 -3.63 -10.21 -3.37
C LEU A 342 -4.09 -10.92 -4.65
N CYS A 343 -3.87 -10.32 -5.81
CA CYS A 343 -4.28 -10.89 -7.08
C CYS A 343 -3.28 -11.90 -7.65
N ASN A 344 -1.99 -11.73 -7.34
CA ASN A 344 -0.93 -12.60 -7.84
C ASN A 344 -0.61 -13.72 -6.86
N ARG A 345 -0.58 -14.96 -7.38
CA ARG A 345 -0.07 -16.13 -6.68
C ARG A 345 1.26 -16.52 -7.30
N VAL A 346 2.17 -16.95 -6.44
CA VAL A 346 3.53 -17.34 -6.78
C VAL A 346 3.81 -18.67 -6.11
N THR A 347 4.56 -19.55 -6.76
CA THR A 347 5.08 -20.78 -6.14
C THR A 347 6.26 -20.41 -5.26
N ALA A 348 6.22 -20.83 -3.99
CA ALA A 348 7.30 -20.61 -3.03
C ALA A 348 8.59 -21.35 -3.44
#